data_AF-A0A2P4Y642-F1
#
_entry.id   AF-A0A2P4Y642-F1
#
_cell.length_a   1.000
_cell.length_b   1.000
_cell.length_c   1.000
_cell.angle_alpha   90.00
_cell.angle_beta   90.00
_cell.angle_gamma   90.00
#
_symmetry.space_group_name_H-M   'P 1'
#
loop_
_entity.id
_entity.type
_entity.pdbx_description
1 polymer ?
#
loop_
_entity_poly.entity_id
_entity_poly.type
_entity_poly.pdbx_seq_one_letter_code
_entity_poly.pdbx_strand_id
1 'polypeptide(L)'
;MWRRSLLGVSSARLLSGRNVPPTSLTLSRAIASTSPLQYGKARAIELKYHDGTCTLAVPLPLNGFDEERVFSIPPETTVADIIAQIEAEDKSVQSVAIRSARGEEFEPEDTLQKVLTDDFELLLNDQVLPVRAPVFTGSAYQSLADDGDLDVRSVAQKAAIIMLRSDLERLGKWKISHPEFMQMCQDRGIPKKQAPEVLQAFHQTGVVFYFGKSDDEDLTHSVFLQPRSILDSYLESIGLSPLSSQLFQQQREALLAKIQVLEPEHVALVNLRRELEATATRQANVIAYGLSTSLVGAFGLYFWLSFIHFSWDIMEPVTYFTGFGVSIIGYA
;
A
#
# COMPACT_ATOMS: atom_id res chain seq x y z
N MET A 1 57.37 26.25 15.05
CA MET A 1 58.54 25.68 14.35
C MET A 1 57.99 24.85 13.18
N TRP A 2 57.97 25.36 11.96
CA TRP A 2 59.10 25.38 11.01
C TRP A 2 59.65 23.99 10.68
N ARG A 3 59.36 23.52 9.46
CA ARG A 3 60.29 23.04 8.39
C ARG A 3 59.43 22.44 7.27
N ARG A 4 59.28 23.05 6.07
CA ARG A 4 60.25 23.31 4.98
C ARG A 4 61.09 22.09 4.58
N SER A 5 60.86 21.58 3.37
CA SER A 5 61.83 21.64 2.26
C SER A 5 61.22 21.07 0.97
N LEU A 6 61.15 21.82 -0.15
CA LEU A 6 62.20 22.01 -1.20
C LEU A 6 62.30 20.75 -2.10
N LEU A 7 62.42 20.76 -3.44
CA LEU A 7 62.87 21.75 -4.45
C LEU A 7 62.66 21.15 -5.87
N GLY A 8 62.73 22.00 -6.90
CA GLY A 8 63.08 21.64 -8.29
C GLY A 8 62.20 22.36 -9.32
N VAL A 9 62.45 23.59 -9.78
CA VAL A 9 63.57 24.23 -10.51
C VAL A 9 63.57 23.96 -12.02
N SER A 10 63.65 25.05 -12.78
CA SER A 10 64.04 25.25 -14.21
C SER A 10 62.88 25.58 -15.15
N SER A 11 62.94 26.55 -16.07
CA SER A 11 63.93 27.59 -16.36
C SER A 11 63.31 28.61 -17.31
N ALA A 12 63.87 29.82 -17.32
CA ALA A 12 63.41 31.01 -18.05
C ALA A 12 63.72 31.01 -19.56
N ARG A 13 62.98 31.85 -20.31
CA ARG A 13 63.45 32.83 -21.34
C ARG A 13 62.22 33.55 -21.93
N LEU A 14 61.99 34.85 -21.71
CA LEU A 14 62.55 36.03 -22.41
C LEU A 14 62.40 35.99 -23.95
N LEU A 15 61.45 36.77 -24.52
CA LEU A 15 61.72 38.04 -25.22
C LEU A 15 60.55 38.52 -26.11
N SER A 16 60.34 39.84 -26.04
CA SER A 16 60.11 40.80 -27.14
C SER A 16 58.82 40.74 -27.98
N GLY A 17 58.12 41.87 -27.98
CA GLY A 17 56.98 42.13 -28.86
C GLY A 17 57.35 42.76 -30.20
N ARG A 18 56.34 42.89 -31.08
CA ARG A 18 55.99 44.06 -31.90
C ARG A 18 54.83 43.76 -32.85
N ASN A 19 53.93 44.74 -32.93
CA ASN A 19 53.23 45.26 -34.11
C ASN A 19 52.35 44.33 -34.99
N VAL A 20 51.04 44.61 -34.91
CA VAL A 20 50.03 44.60 -36.01
C VAL A 20 50.50 45.58 -37.11
N PRO A 21 50.25 45.45 -38.45
CA PRO A 21 48.96 45.14 -39.15
C PRO A 21 49.15 44.42 -40.54
N PRO A 22 48.31 44.56 -41.59
CA PRO A 22 46.83 44.58 -41.76
C PRO A 22 46.34 43.43 -42.70
N THR A 23 45.05 43.45 -43.09
CA THR A 23 44.41 42.75 -44.26
C THR A 23 44.22 41.23 -44.15
N SER A 24 43.17 40.57 -44.64
CA SER A 24 42.00 40.92 -45.47
C SER A 24 40.91 39.87 -45.24
N LEU A 25 39.66 40.30 -45.29
CA LEU A 25 38.44 39.49 -45.21
C LEU A 25 38.32 38.53 -46.41
N THR A 26 38.16 37.24 -46.14
CA THR A 26 37.52 36.29 -47.07
C THR A 26 36.37 35.61 -46.33
N LEU A 27 35.19 36.21 -46.47
CA LEU A 27 33.92 35.65 -46.02
C LEU A 27 33.49 34.60 -47.06
N SER A 28 33.92 33.36 -46.86
CA SER A 28 33.38 32.22 -47.61
C SER A 28 31.92 32.03 -47.19
N ARG A 29 31.02 32.50 -48.06
CA ARG A 29 29.58 32.33 -47.95
C ARG A 29 29.25 30.85 -48.12
N ALA A 30 29.30 30.08 -47.04
CA ALA A 30 28.66 28.79 -46.97
C ALA A 30 27.16 29.04 -46.86
N ILE A 31 26.44 28.73 -47.94
CA ILE A 31 24.98 28.68 -47.95
C ILE A 31 24.61 27.56 -46.99
N ALA A 32 24.22 27.92 -45.76
CA ALA A 32 23.59 27.00 -44.84
C ALA A 32 22.29 26.54 -45.52
N SER A 33 22.29 25.31 -46.02
CA SER A 33 21.08 24.60 -46.39
C SER A 33 20.22 24.51 -45.13
N THR A 34 19.24 25.38 -45.02
CA THR A 34 18.15 25.26 -44.05
C THR A 34 17.50 23.91 -44.29
N SER A 35 17.69 23.00 -43.34
CA SER A 35 16.89 21.78 -43.26
C SER A 35 15.42 22.18 -43.25
N PRO A 36 14.55 21.56 -44.06
CA PRO A 36 13.12 21.85 -44.01
C PRO A 36 12.62 21.57 -42.59
N LEU A 37 11.85 22.52 -42.05
CA LEU A 37 11.20 22.41 -40.74
C LEU A 37 10.39 21.12 -40.71
N GLN A 38 10.94 20.14 -40.01
CA GLN A 38 10.24 18.91 -39.66
C GLN A 38 9.17 19.34 -38.65
N TYR A 39 7.90 19.36 -39.06
CA TYR A 39 6.76 19.57 -38.17
C TYR A 39 6.90 18.59 -37.00
N GLY A 40 7.22 19.14 -35.83
CA GLY A 40 7.41 18.37 -34.61
C GLY A 40 6.09 17.73 -34.20
N LYS A 41 6.17 16.49 -33.70
CA LYS A 41 5.08 15.77 -33.02
C LYS A 41 4.16 16.72 -32.24
N ALA A 42 2.85 16.68 -32.53
CA ALA A 42 1.83 17.39 -31.77
C ALA A 42 1.97 17.06 -30.27
N ARG A 43 2.17 18.09 -29.44
CA ARG A 43 2.21 17.93 -27.98
C ARG A 43 0.80 17.62 -27.50
N ALA A 44 0.67 16.67 -26.58
CA ALA A 44 -0.60 16.41 -25.93
C ALA A 44 -0.98 17.57 -25.01
N ILE A 45 -2.18 18.11 -25.21
CA ILE A 45 -2.76 19.19 -24.41
C ILE A 45 -3.39 18.56 -23.17
N GLU A 46 -3.21 19.18 -22.01
CA GLU A 46 -3.84 18.73 -20.77
C GLU A 46 -5.08 19.57 -20.48
N LEU A 47 -6.21 18.90 -20.26
CA LEU A 47 -7.41 19.54 -19.76
C LEU A 47 -7.35 19.52 -18.22
N LYS A 48 -7.49 20.67 -17.58
CA LYS A 48 -7.41 20.82 -16.12
C LYS A 48 -8.79 21.10 -15.56
N TYR A 49 -9.09 20.58 -14.37
CA TYR A 49 -10.35 20.87 -13.67
C TYR A 49 -10.09 21.85 -12.53
N HIS A 50 -10.71 23.03 -12.59
CA HIS A 50 -10.57 24.09 -11.60
C HIS A 50 -11.96 24.64 -11.24
N ASP A 51 -12.29 24.65 -9.94
CA ASP A 51 -13.49 25.28 -9.37
C ASP A 51 -14.82 24.97 -10.10
N GLY A 52 -15.02 23.71 -10.50
CA GLY A 52 -16.25 23.28 -11.17
C GLY A 52 -16.25 23.44 -12.69
N THR A 53 -15.14 23.92 -13.28
CA THR A 53 -14.99 24.14 -14.73
C THR A 53 -13.73 23.48 -15.28
N CYS A 54 -13.82 22.99 -16.52
CA CYS A 54 -12.72 22.43 -17.27
C CYS A 54 -11.98 23.56 -18.01
N THR A 55 -10.70 23.77 -17.71
CA THR A 55 -9.84 24.69 -18.45
C THR A 55 -9.02 23.93 -19.49
N LEU A 56 -9.18 24.27 -20.77
CA LEU A 56 -8.46 23.69 -21.89
C LEU A 56 -7.59 24.76 -22.56
N ALA A 57 -6.27 24.56 -22.59
CA ALA A 57 -5.34 25.47 -23.25
C ALA A 57 -5.10 25.03 -24.70
N VAL A 58 -5.83 25.61 -25.66
CA VAL A 58 -5.73 25.27 -27.08
C VAL A 58 -4.81 26.26 -27.79
N PRO A 59 -3.77 25.80 -28.52
CA PRO A 59 -3.00 26.67 -29.40
C PRO A 59 -3.85 27.04 -30.62
N LEU A 60 -4.29 28.30 -30.70
CA LEU A 60 -5.08 28.81 -31.81
C LEU A 60 -4.19 29.53 -32.84
N PRO A 61 -4.45 29.42 -34.15
CA PRO A 61 -3.54 29.91 -35.20
C PRO A 61 -3.65 31.42 -35.55
N LEU A 62 -4.06 32.31 -34.65
CA LEU A 62 -4.20 33.73 -35.00
C LEU A 62 -2.91 34.56 -34.83
N ASN A 63 -2.39 34.99 -35.99
CA ASN A 63 -1.41 36.07 -36.22
C ASN A 63 0.09 35.78 -36.04
N GLY A 64 0.54 34.54 -36.30
CA GLY A 64 1.98 34.25 -36.38
C GLY A 64 2.72 34.33 -35.03
N PHE A 65 1.97 34.33 -33.93
CA PHE A 65 2.47 34.11 -32.57
C PHE A 65 1.78 32.86 -32.04
N ASP A 66 2.56 31.84 -31.66
CA ASP A 66 2.09 30.60 -31.05
C ASP A 66 1.60 30.88 -29.61
N GLU A 67 0.46 31.54 -29.45
CA GLU A 67 -0.16 31.79 -28.14
C GLU A 67 -1.24 30.74 -27.82
N GLU A 68 -1.12 30.11 -26.65
CA GLU A 68 -2.14 29.21 -26.12
C GLU A 68 -3.32 30.02 -25.56
N ARG A 69 -4.55 29.67 -25.96
CA ARG A 69 -5.78 30.25 -25.43
C ARG A 69 -6.44 29.31 -24.46
N VAL A 70 -6.78 29.84 -23.28
CA VAL A 70 -7.39 29.06 -22.20
C VAL A 70 -8.91 29.19 -22.28
N PHE A 71 -9.58 28.10 -22.63
CA PHE A 71 -11.03 27.99 -22.66
C PHE A 71 -11.52 27.46 -21.32
N SER A 72 -12.47 28.15 -20.70
CA SER A 72 -13.17 27.68 -19.49
C SER A 72 -14.52 27.10 -19.89
N ILE A 73 -14.66 25.79 -19.73
CA ILE A 73 -15.78 24.99 -20.25
C ILE A 73 -16.42 24.25 -19.06
N PRO A 74 -17.68 24.53 -18.71
CA PRO A 74 -18.39 23.73 -17.71
C PRO A 74 -18.56 22.26 -18.16
N PRO A 75 -18.57 21.27 -17.24
CA PRO A 75 -18.72 19.86 -17.62
C PRO A 75 -20.08 19.52 -18.25
N GLU A 76 -21.10 20.33 -17.99
CA GLU A 76 -22.47 20.18 -18.53
C GLU A 76 -22.61 20.63 -19.99
N THR A 77 -21.61 21.28 -20.58
CA THR A 77 -21.72 21.82 -21.95
C THR A 77 -21.69 20.70 -23.00
N THR A 78 -22.40 20.93 -24.09
CA THR A 78 -22.38 20.03 -25.26
C THR A 78 -21.14 20.25 -26.13
N VAL A 79 -20.79 19.24 -26.93
CA VAL A 79 -19.72 19.34 -27.93
C VAL A 79 -20.00 20.47 -28.93
N ALA A 80 -21.26 20.69 -29.32
CA ALA A 80 -21.66 21.80 -30.17
C ALA A 80 -21.33 23.18 -29.57
N ASP A 81 -21.60 23.36 -28.27
CA ASP A 81 -21.31 24.63 -27.57
C ASP A 81 -19.80 24.89 -27.48
N ILE A 82 -19.01 23.83 -27.28
CA ILE A 82 -17.55 23.92 -27.23
C ILE A 82 -16.97 24.32 -28.59
N ILE A 83 -17.47 23.69 -29.66
CA ILE A 83 -17.09 24.03 -31.04
C ILE A 83 -17.44 25.49 -31.32
N ALA A 84 -18.66 25.91 -31.00
CA ALA A 84 -19.10 27.29 -31.17
C ALA A 84 -18.26 28.30 -30.36
N GLN A 85 -17.82 27.93 -29.16
CA GLN A 85 -16.95 28.77 -28.33
C GLN A 85 -15.55 28.95 -28.94
N ILE A 86 -15.00 27.89 -29.56
CA ILE A 86 -13.71 27.95 -30.25
C ILE A 86 -13.82 28.77 -31.55
N GLU A 87 -14.88 28.56 -32.33
CA GLU A 87 -15.14 29.29 -33.58
C GLU A 87 -15.44 30.79 -33.35
N ALA A 88 -16.13 31.13 -32.26
CA ALA A 88 -16.43 32.51 -31.90
C ALA A 88 -15.18 33.29 -31.47
N GLU A 89 -14.22 32.62 -30.84
CA GLU A 89 -12.97 33.23 -30.37
C GLU A 89 -12.00 33.50 -31.54
N ASP A 90 -11.97 32.62 -32.55
CA ASP A 90 -11.03 32.69 -33.66
C ASP A 90 -11.70 32.44 -35.04
N LYS A 91 -11.82 33.53 -35.82
CA LYS A 91 -12.40 33.50 -37.19
C LYS A 91 -11.50 32.89 -38.26
N SER A 92 -10.25 32.53 -37.93
CA SER A 92 -9.32 31.85 -38.85
C SER A 92 -9.48 30.33 -38.83
N VAL A 93 -10.24 29.79 -37.88
CA VAL A 93 -10.56 28.37 -37.79
C VAL A 93 -11.62 28.02 -38.83
N GLN A 94 -11.33 27.06 -39.71
CA GLN A 94 -12.21 26.61 -40.79
C GLN A 94 -12.97 25.34 -40.45
N SER A 95 -12.42 24.50 -39.56
CA SER A 95 -13.03 23.25 -39.13
C SER A 95 -12.56 22.88 -37.73
N VAL A 96 -13.50 22.58 -36.83
CA VAL A 96 -13.26 22.03 -35.50
C VAL A 96 -14.08 20.76 -35.34
N ALA A 97 -13.42 19.68 -34.91
CA ALA A 97 -14.10 18.43 -34.58
C ALA A 97 -13.45 17.77 -33.36
N ILE A 98 -14.24 17.04 -32.57
CA ILE A 98 -13.76 16.30 -31.41
C ILE A 98 -13.92 14.82 -31.69
N ARG A 99 -12.84 14.04 -31.59
CA ARG A 99 -12.85 12.60 -31.80
C ARG A 99 -12.30 11.85 -30.59
N SER A 100 -12.77 10.64 -30.36
CA SER A 100 -12.18 9.73 -29.37
C SER A 100 -10.76 9.32 -29.81
N ALA A 101 -9.92 8.84 -28.87
CA ALA A 101 -8.63 8.22 -29.18
C ALA A 101 -8.73 7.02 -30.17
N ARG A 102 -9.94 6.48 -30.38
CA ARG A 102 -10.23 5.40 -31.35
C ARG A 102 -10.57 5.92 -32.76
N GLY A 103 -10.67 7.24 -32.94
CA GLY A 103 -10.99 7.89 -34.21
C GLY A 103 -12.49 8.04 -34.49
N GLU A 104 -13.36 7.77 -33.52
CA GLU A 104 -14.81 8.01 -33.63
C GLU A 104 -15.12 9.47 -33.30
N GLU A 105 -15.88 10.14 -34.17
CA GLU A 105 -16.31 11.53 -33.98
C GLU A 105 -17.48 11.58 -32.98
N PHE A 106 -17.45 12.53 -32.05
CA PHE A 106 -18.54 12.71 -31.08
C PHE A 106 -19.70 13.48 -31.73
N GLU A 107 -20.92 13.09 -31.38
CA GLU A 107 -22.12 13.79 -31.86
C GLU A 107 -22.23 15.18 -31.22
N PRO A 108 -22.83 16.17 -31.90
CA PRO A 108 -22.93 17.54 -31.38
C PRO A 108 -23.76 17.64 -30.09
N GLU A 109 -24.64 16.67 -29.82
CA GLU A 109 -25.48 16.58 -28.62
C GLU A 109 -24.77 15.92 -27.42
N ASP A 110 -23.59 15.32 -27.63
CA ASP A 110 -22.85 14.68 -26.54
C ASP A 110 -22.31 15.71 -25.55
N THR A 111 -22.37 15.40 -24.26
CA THR A 111 -21.84 16.26 -23.19
C THR A 111 -20.33 16.09 -23.03
N LEU A 112 -19.66 17.13 -22.53
CA LEU A 112 -18.24 17.06 -22.21
C LEU A 112 -17.93 15.93 -21.22
N GLN A 113 -18.84 15.63 -20.28
CA GLN A 113 -18.71 14.48 -19.36
C GLN A 113 -18.50 13.15 -20.11
N LYS A 114 -19.27 12.90 -21.18
CA LYS A 114 -19.14 11.68 -21.98
C LYS A 114 -17.80 11.64 -22.73
N VAL A 115 -17.36 12.79 -23.24
CA VAL A 115 -16.06 12.93 -23.93
C VAL A 115 -14.87 12.71 -22.98
N LEU A 116 -14.98 13.16 -21.73
CA LEU A 116 -13.95 13.03 -20.69
C LEU A 116 -13.78 11.60 -20.14
N THR A 117 -14.59 10.64 -20.59
CA THR A 117 -14.49 9.22 -20.19
C THR A 117 -13.13 8.62 -20.57
N ASP A 118 -12.59 9.03 -21.72
CA ASP A 118 -11.30 8.58 -22.25
C ASP A 118 -10.52 9.80 -22.79
N ASP A 119 -9.24 9.60 -23.10
CA ASP A 119 -8.47 10.58 -23.87
C ASP A 119 -9.13 10.79 -25.24
N PHE A 120 -9.17 12.03 -25.69
CA PHE A 120 -9.79 12.42 -26.96
C PHE A 120 -8.82 13.28 -27.76
N GLU A 121 -9.12 13.54 -29.02
CA GLU A 121 -8.32 14.34 -29.93
C GLU A 121 -9.19 15.47 -30.48
N LEU A 122 -8.67 16.69 -30.38
CA LEU A 122 -9.27 17.89 -30.96
C LEU A 122 -8.66 18.11 -32.34
N LEU A 123 -9.49 18.06 -33.37
CA LEU A 123 -9.14 18.41 -34.73
C LEU A 123 -9.36 19.90 -34.93
N LEU A 124 -8.30 20.62 -35.28
CA LEU A 124 -8.34 22.05 -35.55
C LEU A 124 -7.66 22.30 -36.90
N ASN A 125 -8.48 22.61 -37.92
CA ASN A 125 -8.06 22.66 -39.33
C ASN A 125 -7.39 21.35 -39.77
N ASP A 126 -6.09 21.36 -40.07
CA ASP A 126 -5.29 20.19 -40.46
C ASP A 126 -4.47 19.60 -39.28
N GLN A 127 -4.64 20.12 -38.06
CA GLN A 127 -3.89 19.67 -36.88
C GLN A 127 -4.73 18.75 -35.99
N VAL A 128 -4.12 17.64 -35.59
CA VAL A 128 -4.63 16.73 -34.57
C VAL A 128 -3.96 17.05 -33.25
N LEU A 129 -4.75 17.51 -32.28
CA LEU A 129 -4.29 17.84 -30.94
C LEU A 129 -4.79 16.76 -29.97
N PRO A 130 -3.94 15.83 -29.51
CA PRO A 130 -4.36 14.87 -28.50
C PRO A 130 -4.59 15.58 -27.17
N VAL A 131 -5.78 15.45 -26.60
CA VAL A 131 -6.17 16.01 -25.32
C VAL A 131 -6.25 14.91 -24.29
N ARG A 132 -5.47 15.04 -23.21
CA ARG A 132 -5.56 14.14 -22.07
C ARG A 132 -6.65 14.63 -21.12
N ALA A 133 -7.62 13.76 -20.89
CA ALA A 133 -8.64 14.03 -19.89
C ALA A 133 -7.97 14.03 -18.49
N PRO A 134 -8.32 14.96 -17.60
CA PRO A 134 -7.91 14.87 -16.22
C PRO A 134 -8.51 13.59 -15.66
N VAL A 135 -7.65 12.71 -15.14
CA VAL A 135 -8.12 11.64 -14.25
C VAL A 135 -8.88 12.37 -13.15
N PHE A 136 -10.20 12.16 -13.06
CA PHE A 136 -11.09 12.88 -12.17
C PHE A 136 -10.59 12.72 -10.73
N THR A 137 -9.68 13.59 -10.32
CA THR A 137 -9.26 13.80 -8.95
C THR A 137 -10.39 14.62 -8.37
N GLY A 138 -11.48 13.92 -8.05
CA GLY A 138 -12.55 14.49 -7.25
C GLY A 138 -11.88 15.20 -6.08
N SER A 139 -12.16 16.49 -5.96
CA SER A 139 -11.93 17.23 -4.72
C SER A 139 -12.23 16.28 -3.57
N ALA A 140 -11.21 15.92 -2.80
CA ALA A 140 -11.28 14.86 -1.79
C ALA A 140 -12.33 15.12 -0.69
N TYR A 141 -13.07 16.24 -0.76
CA TYR A 141 -14.09 16.61 0.21
C TYR A 141 -15.42 17.13 -0.37
N GLN A 142 -15.67 17.02 -1.68
CA GLN A 142 -16.97 17.43 -2.22
C GLN A 142 -17.50 16.51 -3.32
N SER A 143 -17.65 15.22 -2.98
CA SER A 143 -18.77 14.42 -3.50
C SER A 143 -18.96 13.17 -2.65
N LEU A 144 -19.61 13.36 -1.51
CA LEU A 144 -20.40 12.31 -0.84
C LEU A 144 -21.91 12.54 -1.05
N ALA A 145 -22.28 13.41 -1.99
CA ALA A 145 -23.65 13.86 -2.18
C ALA A 145 -24.12 13.85 -3.65
N ASP A 146 -23.40 13.18 -4.56
CA ASP A 146 -23.91 12.95 -5.92
C ASP A 146 -23.89 11.44 -6.22
N ASP A 147 -24.95 10.78 -5.79
CA ASP A 147 -25.34 9.44 -6.24
C ASP A 147 -25.85 9.57 -7.69
N GLY A 148 -25.19 8.90 -8.64
CA GLY A 148 -25.66 8.85 -10.02
C GLY A 148 -25.13 7.69 -10.83
N ASP A 149 -23.81 7.46 -10.83
CA ASP A 149 -23.25 6.29 -11.49
C ASP A 149 -22.04 5.73 -10.74
N LEU A 150 -22.12 4.44 -10.39
CA LEU A 150 -21.10 3.74 -9.61
C LEU A 150 -20.03 3.24 -10.58
N ASP A 151 -19.15 4.14 -11.05
CA ASP A 151 -18.10 3.75 -12.00
C ASP A 151 -17.19 2.70 -11.36
N VAL A 152 -17.08 1.53 -12.02
CA VAL A 152 -16.28 0.37 -11.60
C VAL A 152 -14.82 0.78 -11.34
N ARG A 153 -14.30 1.76 -12.10
CA ARG A 153 -12.94 2.27 -11.93
C ARG A 153 -12.79 3.03 -10.60
N SER A 154 -13.78 3.86 -10.25
CA SER A 154 -13.79 4.61 -8.99
C SER A 154 -13.87 3.69 -7.76
N VAL A 155 -14.67 2.63 -7.85
CA VAL A 155 -14.80 1.60 -6.81
C VAL A 155 -13.49 0.83 -6.66
N ALA A 156 -12.86 0.44 -7.78
CA ALA A 156 -11.57 -0.25 -7.76
C ALA A 156 -10.47 0.61 -7.11
N GLN A 157 -10.44 1.91 -7.39
CA GLN A 157 -9.49 2.84 -6.78
C GLN A 157 -9.73 3.01 -5.27
N LYS A 158 -10.99 3.16 -4.84
CA LYS A 158 -11.36 3.21 -3.41
C LYS A 158 -11.01 1.89 -2.70
N ALA A 159 -11.25 0.75 -3.35
CA ALA A 159 -10.85 -0.56 -2.84
C ALA A 159 -9.32 -0.64 -2.67
N ALA A 160 -8.53 -0.17 -3.63
CA ALA A 160 -7.08 -0.12 -3.52
C ALA A 160 -6.61 0.71 -2.30
N ILE A 161 -7.24 1.85 -2.03
CA ILE A 161 -6.94 2.71 -0.87
C ILE A 161 -7.33 2.02 0.45
N ILE A 162 -8.49 1.35 0.51
CA ILE A 162 -8.94 0.58 1.68
C ILE A 162 -7.96 -0.58 1.96
N MET A 163 -7.54 -1.28 0.92
CA MET A 163 -6.56 -2.37 1.03
C MET A 163 -5.20 -1.85 1.51
N LEU A 164 -4.72 -0.73 0.95
CA LEU A 164 -3.50 -0.07 1.41
C LEU A 164 -3.59 0.27 2.91
N ARG A 165 -4.70 0.86 3.36
CA ARG A 165 -4.91 1.15 4.78
C ARG A 165 -4.83 -0.12 5.63
N SER A 166 -5.52 -1.20 5.22
CA SER A 166 -5.47 -2.47 5.94
C SER A 166 -4.05 -3.04 6.03
N ASP A 167 -3.21 -2.85 5.01
CA ASP A 167 -1.82 -3.31 5.06
C ASP A 167 -0.99 -2.48 6.03
N LEU A 168 -1.17 -1.15 6.02
CA LEU A 168 -0.48 -0.25 6.93
C LEU A 168 -0.80 -0.58 8.40
N GLU A 169 -2.05 -0.91 8.70
CA GLU A 169 -2.47 -1.35 10.04
C GLU A 169 -1.88 -2.71 10.42
N ARG A 170 -1.70 -3.63 9.46
CA ARG A 170 -1.15 -4.98 9.68
C ARG A 170 0.37 -5.03 9.79
N LEU A 171 1.08 -4.04 9.24
CA LEU A 171 2.55 -4.01 9.27
C LEU A 171 3.13 -4.06 10.69
N GLY A 172 2.39 -3.60 11.70
CA GLY A 172 2.85 -3.58 13.10
C GLY A 172 4.08 -2.71 13.35
N LYS A 173 4.52 -1.93 12.34
CA LYS A 173 5.61 -0.96 12.43
C LYS A 173 5.05 0.41 12.83
N TRP A 174 5.77 1.14 13.68
CA TRP A 174 5.39 2.49 14.08
C TRP A 174 5.80 3.56 13.06
N LYS A 175 6.81 3.28 12.22
CA LYS A 175 7.29 4.14 11.13
C LYS A 175 7.68 3.33 9.90
N ILE A 176 7.52 3.94 8.73
CA ILE A 176 8.03 3.46 7.43
C ILE A 176 8.71 4.63 6.70
N SER A 177 9.51 4.33 5.69
CA SER A 177 10.12 5.37 4.86
C SER A 177 9.14 5.88 3.80
N HIS A 178 9.25 7.15 3.40
CA HIS A 178 8.47 7.70 2.28
C HIS A 178 8.57 6.85 0.98
N PRO A 179 9.75 6.40 0.52
CA PRO A 179 9.83 5.54 -0.68
C PRO A 179 9.16 4.17 -0.48
N GLU A 180 9.22 3.59 0.72
CA GLU A 180 8.52 2.33 1.05
C GLU A 180 7.00 2.52 0.94
N PHE A 181 6.45 3.63 1.45
CA PHE A 181 5.03 3.97 1.27
C PHE A 181 4.65 4.10 -0.21
N MET A 182 5.49 4.75 -1.02
CA MET A 182 5.25 4.89 -2.46
C MET A 182 5.28 3.55 -3.20
N GLN A 183 6.16 2.63 -2.79
CA GLN A 183 6.17 1.26 -3.32
C GLN A 183 4.87 0.51 -2.97
N MET A 184 4.41 0.61 -1.72
CA MET A 184 3.15 0.00 -1.30
C MET A 184 1.94 0.53 -2.07
N CYS A 185 1.92 1.83 -2.39
CA CYS A 185 0.90 2.40 -3.26
C CYS A 185 0.94 1.79 -4.67
N GLN A 186 2.15 1.65 -5.22
CA GLN A 186 2.34 1.07 -6.55
C GLN A 186 1.92 -0.40 -6.60
N ASP A 187 2.22 -1.19 -5.57
CA ASP A 187 1.85 -2.60 -5.46
C ASP A 187 0.33 -2.81 -5.40
N ARG A 188 -0.41 -1.82 -4.87
CA ARG A 188 -1.88 -1.81 -4.83
C ARG A 188 -2.54 -1.21 -6.06
N GLY A 189 -1.76 -0.85 -7.08
CA GLY A 189 -2.28 -0.29 -8.33
C GLY A 189 -2.66 1.19 -8.25
N ILE A 190 -2.19 1.91 -7.23
CA ILE A 190 -2.39 3.36 -7.12
C ILE A 190 -1.35 4.05 -8.01
N PRO A 191 -1.76 4.93 -8.93
CA PRO A 191 -0.82 5.62 -9.81
C PRO A 191 0.11 6.56 -9.02
N LYS A 192 1.37 6.65 -9.43
CA LYS A 192 2.41 7.44 -8.76
C LYS A 192 2.06 8.92 -8.58
N LYS A 193 1.20 9.46 -9.45
CA LYS A 193 0.71 10.84 -9.36
C LYS A 193 -0.25 11.05 -8.19
N GLN A 194 -1.07 10.04 -7.86
CA GLN A 194 -2.07 10.10 -6.79
C GLN A 194 -1.51 9.64 -5.43
N ALA A 195 -0.44 8.85 -5.41
CA ALA A 195 0.20 8.41 -4.17
C ALA A 195 0.52 9.55 -3.16
N PRO A 196 1.06 10.73 -3.56
CA PRO A 196 1.25 11.84 -2.63
C PRO A 196 -0.05 12.46 -2.13
N GLU A 197 -1.11 12.49 -2.96
CA GLU A 197 -2.44 12.97 -2.55
C GLU A 197 -3.07 12.02 -1.52
N VAL A 198 -2.94 10.71 -1.73
CA VAL A 198 -3.39 9.69 -0.76
C VAL A 198 -2.62 9.81 0.55
N LEU A 199 -1.31 10.04 0.50
CA LEU A 199 -0.50 10.27 1.70
C LEU A 199 -0.96 11.51 2.47
N GLN A 200 -1.25 12.61 1.76
CA GLN A 200 -1.76 13.82 2.38
C GLN A 200 -3.18 13.62 2.96
N ALA A 201 -4.04 12.87 2.28
CA ALA A 201 -5.36 12.51 2.79
C ALA A 201 -5.26 11.66 4.07
N PHE A 202 -4.34 10.70 4.12
CA PHE A 202 -4.05 9.92 5.34
C PHE A 202 -3.47 10.78 6.47
N HIS A 203 -2.69 11.80 6.13
CA HIS A 203 -2.22 12.81 7.09
C HIS A 203 -3.35 13.63 7.70
N GLN A 204 -4.24 14.16 6.87
CA GLN A 204 -5.37 14.98 7.31
C GLN A 204 -6.41 14.17 8.10
N THR A 205 -6.65 12.92 7.71
CA THR A 205 -7.57 12.01 8.41
C THR A 205 -6.99 11.42 9.68
N GLY A 206 -5.69 11.62 9.95
CA GLY A 206 -5.01 11.10 11.13
C GLY A 206 -4.85 9.57 11.12
N VAL A 207 -4.82 8.95 9.93
CA VAL A 207 -4.47 7.52 9.76
C VAL A 207 -2.96 7.33 9.78
N VAL A 208 -2.24 8.28 9.21
CA VAL A 208 -0.77 8.31 9.10
C VAL A 208 -0.29 9.73 9.41
N PHE A 209 0.91 9.95 9.92
CA PHE A 209 1.50 11.29 9.98
C PHE A 209 2.75 11.37 9.11
N TYR A 210 2.84 12.44 8.31
CA TYR A 210 3.98 12.72 7.45
C TYR A 210 4.32 14.21 7.54
N PHE A 211 5.56 14.53 7.90
CA PHE A 211 6.02 15.90 8.14
C PHE A 211 7.03 16.34 7.07
N GLY A 212 6.65 16.27 5.80
CA GLY A 212 7.56 16.66 4.69
C GLY A 212 7.95 18.15 4.66
N LYS A 213 7.35 19.00 5.50
CA LYS A 213 7.62 20.45 5.58
C LYS A 213 8.37 20.88 6.85
N SER A 214 8.75 19.94 7.71
CA SER A 214 9.53 20.26 8.91
C SER A 214 11.01 20.50 8.57
N ASP A 215 11.69 21.30 9.39
CA ASP A 215 13.13 21.57 9.26
C ASP A 215 14.01 20.35 9.63
N ASP A 216 13.43 19.33 10.28
CA ASP A 216 14.12 18.12 10.71
C ASP A 216 14.24 17.07 9.59
N GLU A 217 15.47 16.75 9.19
CA GLU A 217 15.79 15.79 8.10
C GLU A 217 15.33 14.35 8.41
N ASP A 218 15.25 13.97 9.68
CA ASP A 218 14.76 12.64 10.09
C ASP A 218 13.22 12.51 9.93
N LEU A 219 12.49 13.62 10.04
CA LEU A 219 11.03 13.66 9.95
C LEU A 219 10.54 13.75 8.49
N THR A 220 11.33 14.36 7.61
CA THR A 220 10.98 14.52 6.19
C THR A 220 10.95 13.20 5.44
N HIS A 221 11.72 12.21 5.87
CA HIS A 221 11.80 10.90 5.21
C HIS A 221 10.97 9.81 5.87
N SER A 222 10.34 10.10 7.02
CA SER A 222 9.59 9.13 7.81
C SER A 222 8.07 9.38 7.75
N VAL A 223 7.34 8.27 7.59
CA VAL A 223 5.88 8.21 7.56
C VAL A 223 5.45 7.39 8.77
N PHE A 224 4.77 8.03 9.72
CA PHE A 224 4.38 7.43 10.98
C PHE A 224 3.02 6.76 10.88
N LEU A 225 2.95 5.47 11.21
CA LEU A 225 1.74 4.64 11.07
C LEU A 225 0.93 4.52 12.37
N GLN A 226 1.50 4.92 13.50
CA GLN A 226 0.84 4.89 14.81
C GLN A 226 0.57 6.31 15.32
N PRO A 227 -0.47 6.98 14.80
CA PRO A 227 -0.80 8.34 15.20
C PRO A 227 -1.17 8.42 16.69
N ARG A 228 -1.78 7.37 17.26
CA ARG A 228 -2.20 7.37 18.67
C ARG A 228 -1.03 7.40 19.64
N SER A 229 0.04 6.64 19.41
CA SER A 229 1.20 6.65 20.32
C SER A 229 1.96 7.98 20.28
N ILE A 230 1.97 8.65 19.13
CA ILE A 230 2.56 9.99 18.98
C ILE A 230 1.68 11.06 19.63
N LEU A 231 0.35 10.95 19.47
CA LEU A 231 -0.59 11.86 20.13
C LEU A 231 -0.53 11.69 21.65
N ASP A 232 -0.46 10.45 22.14
CA ASP A 232 -0.37 10.16 23.57
C ASP A 232 0.93 10.74 24.15
N SER A 233 2.07 10.60 23.47
CA SER A 233 3.35 11.18 23.92
C SER A 233 3.36 12.71 23.85
N TYR A 234 2.72 13.30 22.83
CA TYR A 234 2.56 14.75 22.74
C TYR A 234 1.65 15.28 23.85
N LEU A 235 0.49 14.65 24.08
CA LEU A 235 -0.45 15.00 25.16
C LEU A 235 0.23 14.89 26.53
N GLU A 236 1.01 13.83 26.76
CA GLU A 236 1.76 13.66 27.99
C GLU A 236 2.82 14.75 28.18
N SER A 237 3.50 15.18 27.10
CA SER A 237 4.48 16.28 27.14
C SER A 237 3.88 17.64 27.53
N ILE A 238 2.60 17.85 27.21
CA ILE A 238 1.85 19.06 27.63
C ILE A 238 1.12 18.87 28.97
N GLY A 239 1.38 17.76 29.68
CA GLY A 239 0.82 17.45 31.00
C GLY A 239 -0.64 16.97 30.97
N LEU A 240 -1.17 16.61 29.79
CA LEU A 240 -2.51 16.06 29.63
C LEU A 240 -2.43 14.54 29.45
N SER A 241 -2.94 13.77 30.41
CA SER A 241 -3.15 12.34 30.18
C SER A 241 -4.42 12.15 29.34
N PRO A 242 -4.35 11.48 28.17
CA PRO A 242 -5.53 11.28 27.34
C PRO A 242 -6.58 10.45 28.09
N LEU A 243 -7.86 10.84 28.01
CA LEU A 243 -8.98 10.10 28.64
C LEU A 243 -8.98 8.61 28.26
N SER A 244 -8.55 8.27 27.04
CA SER A 244 -8.45 6.89 26.59
C SER A 244 -7.41 6.06 27.33
N SER A 245 -6.26 6.64 27.72
CA SER A 245 -5.24 5.91 28.47
C SER A 245 -5.71 5.65 29.90
N GLN A 246 -6.40 6.62 30.51
CA GLN A 246 -7.04 6.47 31.83
C GLN A 246 -8.09 5.34 31.83
N LEU A 247 -8.98 5.29 30.83
CA LEU A 247 -9.97 4.21 30.72
C LEU A 247 -9.31 2.85 30.51
N PHE A 248 -8.26 2.78 29.70
CA PHE A 248 -7.51 1.54 29.48
C PHE A 248 -6.80 1.08 30.77
N GLN A 249 -6.22 2.01 31.53
CA GLN A 249 -5.61 1.74 32.83
C GLN A 249 -6.66 1.22 33.83
N GLN A 250 -7.83 1.86 33.92
CA GLN A 250 -8.92 1.39 34.77
C GLN A 250 -9.41 -0.01 34.39
N GLN A 251 -9.58 -0.29 33.09
CA GLN A 251 -9.96 -1.63 32.62
C GLN A 251 -8.90 -2.68 32.97
N ARG A 252 -7.62 -2.34 32.79
CA ARG A 252 -6.49 -3.20 33.15
C ARG A 252 -6.47 -3.49 34.64
N GLU A 253 -6.63 -2.47 35.49
CA GLU A 253 -6.70 -2.61 36.94
C GLU A 253 -7.89 -3.46 37.38
N ALA A 254 -9.07 -3.26 36.77
CA ALA A 254 -10.26 -4.06 37.04
C ALA A 254 -10.06 -5.54 36.65
N LEU A 255 -9.37 -5.82 35.53
CA LEU A 255 -9.02 -7.18 35.14
C LEU A 255 -8.00 -7.80 36.09
N LEU A 256 -6.98 -7.05 36.50
CA LEU A 256 -5.99 -7.52 37.48
C LEU A 256 -6.66 -7.83 38.82
N ALA A 257 -7.59 -6.98 39.27
CA ALA A 257 -8.37 -7.24 40.47
C ALA A 257 -9.21 -8.52 40.35
N LYS A 258 -9.85 -8.77 39.20
CA LYS A 258 -10.55 -10.03 38.95
C LYS A 258 -9.60 -11.22 39.00
N ILE A 259 -8.42 -11.13 38.38
CA ILE A 259 -7.42 -12.19 38.41
C ILE A 259 -7.00 -12.48 39.85
N GLN A 260 -6.69 -11.45 40.65
CA GLN A 260 -6.30 -11.60 42.06
C GLN A 260 -7.39 -12.25 42.91
N VAL A 261 -8.66 -11.98 42.61
CA VAL A 261 -9.80 -12.60 43.33
C VAL A 261 -10.00 -14.06 42.93
N LEU A 262 -9.80 -14.42 41.65
CA LEU A 262 -10.00 -15.79 41.17
C LEU A 262 -8.78 -16.70 41.45
N GLU A 263 -7.60 -16.14 41.62
CA GLU A 263 -6.36 -16.88 41.90
C GLU A 263 -6.45 -17.83 43.13
N PRO A 264 -6.96 -17.41 44.31
CA PRO A 264 -7.07 -18.31 45.46
C PRO A 264 -8.05 -19.46 45.21
N GLU A 265 -9.19 -19.19 44.54
CA GLU A 265 -10.17 -20.23 44.19
C GLU A 265 -9.55 -21.26 43.24
N HIS A 266 -8.81 -20.78 42.23
CA HIS A 266 -8.10 -21.63 41.29
C HIS A 266 -7.07 -22.51 42.00
N VAL A 267 -6.26 -21.94 42.90
CA VAL A 267 -5.25 -22.69 43.66
C VAL A 267 -5.90 -23.76 44.55
N ALA A 268 -7.01 -23.43 45.22
CA ALA A 268 -7.75 -24.39 46.05
C ALA A 268 -8.29 -25.57 45.23
N LEU A 269 -8.93 -25.30 44.10
CA LEU A 269 -9.45 -26.34 43.20
C LEU A 269 -8.34 -27.20 42.60
N VAL A 270 -7.21 -26.60 42.23
CA VAL A 270 -6.05 -27.33 41.71
C VAL A 270 -5.47 -28.25 42.79
N ASN A 271 -5.39 -27.80 44.05
CA ASN A 271 -4.93 -28.66 45.15
C ASN A 271 -5.87 -29.84 45.38
N LEU A 272 -7.19 -29.62 45.41
CA LEU A 272 -8.17 -30.69 45.52
C LEU A 272 -8.08 -31.69 44.36
N ARG A 273 -7.92 -31.18 43.14
CA ARG A 273 -7.72 -32.04 41.96
C ARG A 273 -6.47 -32.90 42.11
N ARG A 274 -5.35 -32.34 42.56
CA ARG A 274 -4.11 -33.10 42.78
C ARG A 274 -4.27 -34.18 43.84
N GLU A 275 -5.00 -33.91 44.91
CA GLU A 275 -5.28 -34.92 45.94
C GLU A 275 -6.12 -36.08 45.38
N LEU A 276 -7.16 -35.76 44.61
CA LEU A 276 -7.98 -36.77 43.93
C LEU A 276 -7.17 -37.57 42.90
N GLU A 277 -6.37 -36.92 42.06
CA GLU A 277 -5.50 -37.61 41.11
C GLU A 277 -4.45 -38.47 41.82
N ALA A 278 -3.88 -38.02 42.93
CA ALA A 278 -2.93 -38.80 43.73
C ALA A 278 -3.60 -40.05 44.35
N THR A 279 -4.84 -39.93 44.83
CA THR A 279 -5.57 -41.10 45.36
C THR A 279 -5.98 -42.07 44.24
N ALA A 280 -6.48 -41.56 43.11
CA ALA A 280 -6.86 -42.36 41.96
C ALA A 280 -5.67 -43.10 41.36
N THR A 281 -4.52 -42.44 41.19
CA THR A 281 -3.29 -43.08 40.69
C THR A 281 -2.76 -44.14 41.64
N ARG A 282 -2.83 -43.91 42.96
CA ARG A 282 -2.47 -44.95 43.95
C ARG A 282 -3.38 -46.18 43.82
N GLN A 283 -4.69 -45.99 43.71
CA GLN A 283 -5.63 -47.09 43.53
C GLN A 283 -5.42 -47.81 42.19
N ALA A 284 -5.26 -47.06 41.10
CA ALA A 284 -4.97 -47.62 39.78
C ALA A 284 -3.66 -48.43 39.78
N ASN A 285 -2.61 -47.93 40.45
CA ASN A 285 -1.35 -48.64 40.58
C ASN A 285 -1.50 -49.91 41.41
N VAL A 286 -2.24 -49.88 42.53
CA VAL A 286 -2.52 -51.07 43.34
C VAL A 286 -3.24 -52.14 42.51
N ILE A 287 -4.25 -51.75 41.73
CA ILE A 287 -4.97 -52.68 40.84
C ILE A 287 -4.03 -53.21 39.74
N ALA A 288 -3.24 -52.35 39.09
CA ALA A 288 -2.33 -52.74 38.02
C ALA A 288 -1.24 -53.71 38.51
N TYR A 289 -0.65 -53.46 39.67
CA TYR A 289 0.31 -54.38 40.29
C TYR A 289 -0.39 -55.68 40.71
N GLY A 290 -1.58 -55.61 41.30
CA GLY A 290 -2.37 -56.79 41.68
C GLY A 290 -2.67 -57.69 40.49
N LEU A 291 -3.14 -57.13 39.37
CA LEU A 291 -3.41 -57.86 38.14
C LEU A 291 -2.13 -58.45 37.55
N SER A 292 -1.04 -57.67 37.53
CA SER A 292 0.26 -58.12 37.01
C SER A 292 0.83 -59.28 37.84
N THR A 293 0.81 -59.19 39.17
CA THR A 293 1.24 -60.28 40.08
C THR A 293 0.34 -61.50 39.93
N SER A 294 -0.98 -61.32 39.79
CA SER A 294 -1.92 -62.42 39.56
C SER A 294 -1.63 -63.14 38.23
N LEU A 295 -1.31 -62.40 37.16
CA LEU A 295 -1.00 -62.98 35.86
C LEU A 295 0.30 -63.79 35.90
N VAL A 296 1.34 -63.25 36.55
CA VAL A 296 2.63 -63.97 36.75
C VAL A 296 2.41 -65.22 37.60
N GLY A 297 1.63 -65.12 38.67
CA GLY A 297 1.28 -66.26 39.52
C GLY A 297 0.51 -67.35 38.78
N ALA A 298 -0.50 -66.97 37.97
CA ALA A 298 -1.25 -67.91 37.16
C ALA A 298 -0.35 -68.63 36.14
N PHE A 299 0.54 -67.90 35.46
CA PHE A 299 1.50 -68.51 34.55
C PHE A 299 2.45 -69.48 35.25
N GLY A 300 2.99 -69.10 36.42
CA GLY A 300 3.83 -69.98 37.24
C GLY A 300 3.11 -71.24 37.71
N LEU A 301 1.83 -71.12 38.09
CA LEU A 301 0.98 -72.26 38.46
C LEU A 301 0.76 -73.21 37.28
N TYR A 302 0.44 -72.68 36.10
CA TYR A 302 0.31 -73.49 34.88
C TYR A 302 1.62 -74.21 34.53
N PHE A 303 2.76 -73.53 34.68
CA PHE A 303 4.07 -74.13 34.44
C PHE A 303 4.35 -75.27 35.42
N TRP A 304 4.13 -75.06 36.72
CA TRP A 304 4.32 -76.09 37.73
C TRP A 304 3.41 -77.30 37.50
N LEU A 305 2.12 -77.08 37.23
CA LEU A 305 1.16 -78.14 36.94
C LEU A 305 1.55 -78.94 35.68
N SER A 306 1.98 -78.29 34.61
CA SER A 306 2.21 -78.94 33.31
C SER A 306 3.55 -79.71 33.20
N PHE A 307 4.54 -79.38 34.04
CA PHE A 307 5.87 -79.99 33.98
C PHE A 307 6.23 -80.85 35.19
N ILE A 308 5.66 -80.58 36.37
CA ILE A 308 6.02 -81.28 37.60
C ILE A 308 4.96 -82.30 38.04
N HIS A 309 3.67 -81.98 37.90
CA HIS A 309 2.59 -82.82 38.46
C HIS A 309 1.77 -83.56 37.40
N PHE A 310 1.34 -82.88 36.35
CA PHE A 310 0.58 -83.42 35.22
C PHE A 310 1.41 -83.37 33.93
N SER A 311 1.07 -84.22 32.97
CA SER A 311 1.64 -84.17 31.62
C SER A 311 0.88 -83.17 30.73
N TRP A 312 1.53 -82.70 29.66
CA TRP A 312 0.99 -81.67 28.76
C TRP A 312 -0.36 -82.05 28.12
N ASP A 313 -0.58 -83.33 27.82
CA ASP A 313 -1.81 -83.87 27.21
C ASP A 313 -3.09 -83.60 28.05
N ILE A 314 -2.97 -83.56 29.38
CA ILE A 314 -4.10 -83.28 30.28
C ILE A 314 -4.35 -81.76 30.39
N MET A 315 -3.31 -80.94 30.25
CA MET A 315 -3.36 -79.48 30.44
C MET A 315 -3.74 -78.71 29.17
N GLU A 316 -3.56 -79.29 27.98
CA GLU A 316 -3.90 -78.70 26.69
C GLU A 316 -5.35 -78.15 26.63
N PRO A 317 -6.41 -78.94 26.90
CA PRO A 317 -7.77 -78.43 26.82
C PRO A 317 -8.06 -77.34 27.86
N VAL A 318 -7.47 -77.44 29.06
CA VAL A 318 -7.70 -76.47 30.16
C VAL A 318 -7.14 -75.10 29.82
N THR A 319 -5.94 -75.05 29.24
CA THR A 319 -5.32 -73.79 28.80
C THR A 319 -6.08 -73.16 27.64
N TYR A 320 -6.60 -73.95 26.69
CA TYR A 320 -7.47 -73.47 25.61
C TYR A 320 -8.74 -72.80 26.13
N PHE A 321 -9.48 -73.44 27.04
CA PHE A 321 -10.69 -72.85 27.63
C PHE A 321 -10.40 -71.60 28.45
N THR A 322 -9.28 -71.57 29.17
CA THR A 322 -8.88 -70.39 29.96
C THR A 322 -8.57 -69.20 29.04
N GLY A 323 -7.80 -69.43 27.96
CA GLY A 323 -7.49 -68.39 26.98
C GLY A 323 -8.75 -67.87 26.26
N PHE A 324 -9.66 -68.76 25.88
CA PHE A 324 -10.94 -68.39 25.29
C PHE A 324 -11.80 -67.56 26.28
N GLY A 325 -11.83 -67.95 27.57
CA GLY A 325 -12.53 -67.21 28.61
C GLY A 325 -11.97 -65.80 28.83
N VAL A 326 -10.64 -65.64 28.88
CA VAL A 326 -10.01 -64.32 28.98
C VAL A 326 -10.32 -63.45 27.75
N SER A 327 -10.35 -64.04 26.56
CA SER A 327 -10.74 -63.33 25.33
C SER A 327 -12.19 -62.82 25.38
N ILE A 328 -13.12 -63.61 25.91
CA ILE A 328 -14.52 -63.18 26.13
C ILE A 328 -14.58 -62.01 27.12
N ILE A 329 -13.88 -62.10 28.26
CA ILE A 329 -13.85 -61.04 29.27
C ILE A 329 -13.21 -59.76 28.73
N GLY A 330 -12.20 -59.88 27.86
CA GLY A 330 -11.57 -58.72 27.23
C GLY A 330 -12.41 -58.06 26.13
N TYR A 331 -13.35 -58.81 25.54
CA TYR A 331 -14.28 -58.29 24.53
C TYR A 331 -15.57 -57.69 25.12
N ALA A 332 -16.03 -58.24 26.25
CA ALA A 332 -17.22 -57.79 26.97
C ALA A 332 -17.01 -56.46 27.70
#